data_AF-A0A2H3IQK8-F1
#
_entry.id   AF-A0A2H3IQK8-F1
#
_cell.length_a   1.000
_cell.length_b   1.000
_cell.length_c   1.000
_cell.angle_alpha   90.00
_cell.angle_beta   90.00
_cell.angle_gamma   90.00
#
_symmetry.space_group_name_H-M   'P 1'
#
loop_
_entity.id
_entity.type
_entity.pdbx_description
1 polymer ?
#
loop_
_entity_poly.entity_id
_entity_poly.type
_entity_poly.pdbx_seq_one_letter_code
_entity_poly.pdbx_strand_id
1 'polypeptide(L)'
;MASYEVEHNTEDLSTATPQAHPRRPDLSTFFATLSEITPNPAEARTREHAVPVPGDVSAAFRSLAEVFDYIRREHDIGAAGAGGDGEHQHDSALIDQMIEALLQGADTPPREVEGVSEEFCATLDRVPRSSLKESQSCPICSNPFLDDPYPLVVRLPCHPTHLFDLECVTPWLRLRGTCPLDRTDFGKKQREKDAERRKQAEKRRAALAAPEPNDEEDEEWDGMYA
;
A
#
# COMPACT_ATOMS: atom_id res chain seq x y z
N MET A 1 -3.63 32.74 46.70
CA MET A 1 -4.51 32.32 45.60
C MET A 1 -3.72 31.30 44.82
N ALA A 2 -4.16 30.04 44.77
CA ALA A 2 -3.53 29.04 43.93
C ALA A 2 -3.78 29.42 42.46
N SER A 3 -2.85 29.09 41.55
CA SER A 3 -3.07 29.36 40.13
C SER A 3 -4.13 28.41 39.58
N TYR A 4 -4.84 28.88 38.55
CA TYR A 4 -5.89 28.12 37.86
C TYR A 4 -5.42 26.73 37.43
N GLU A 5 -4.14 26.56 37.03
CA GLU A 5 -3.59 25.26 36.64
C GLU A 5 -3.55 24.24 37.78
N VAL A 6 -3.25 24.70 39.01
CA VAL A 6 -3.17 23.85 40.20
C VAL A 6 -4.56 23.40 40.66
N GLU A 7 -5.56 24.28 40.50
CA GLU A 7 -6.95 23.97 40.86
C GLU A 7 -7.63 23.05 39.84
N HIS A 8 -7.14 23.03 38.60
CA HIS A 8 -7.73 22.25 37.50
C HIS A 8 -6.88 21.09 36.98
N ASN A 9 -5.72 20.81 37.59
CA ASN A 9 -4.80 19.73 37.19
C ASN A 9 -4.54 19.72 35.66
N THR A 10 -4.37 20.92 35.09
CA THR A 10 -4.03 21.11 33.67
C THR A 10 -2.58 21.53 33.59
N GLU A 11 -1.79 20.88 32.72
CA GLU A 11 -0.39 21.23 32.52
C GLU A 11 -0.25 22.64 31.90
N ASP A 12 0.71 23.43 32.38
CA ASP A 12 1.00 24.77 31.88
C ASP A 12 1.72 24.68 30.52
N LEU A 13 0.95 24.89 29.45
CA LEU A 13 1.41 24.89 28.06
C LEU A 13 2.51 25.93 27.77
N SER A 14 2.73 26.90 28.67
CA SER A 14 3.81 27.90 28.53
C SER A 14 5.20 27.35 28.85
N THR A 15 5.29 26.19 29.52
CA THR A 15 6.55 25.49 29.83
C THR A 15 6.82 24.30 28.91
N ALA A 16 5.92 24.02 27.96
CA ALA A 16 6.14 23.01 26.94
C ALA A 16 7.41 23.39 26.15
N THR A 17 8.43 22.55 26.28
CA THR A 17 9.61 22.57 25.40
C THR A 17 9.08 22.59 23.97
N PRO A 18 9.58 23.46 23.06
CA PRO A 18 9.09 23.46 21.69
C PRO A 18 9.22 22.03 21.16
N GLN A 19 8.07 21.38 20.91
CA GLN A 19 8.04 20.02 20.41
C GLN A 19 8.93 20.01 19.18
N ALA A 20 10.02 19.25 19.22
CA ALA A 20 10.89 19.08 18.08
C ALA A 20 9.97 18.67 16.92
N HIS A 21 9.87 19.52 15.89
CA HIS A 21 9.08 19.19 14.72
C HIS A 21 9.52 17.79 14.25
N PRO A 22 8.60 16.83 14.13
CA PRO A 22 8.98 15.48 13.75
C PRO A 22 9.67 15.56 12.38
N ARG A 23 10.88 15.02 12.30
CA ARG A 23 11.71 14.95 11.07
C ARG A 23 11.07 14.12 9.94
N ARG A 24 9.87 13.58 10.18
CA ARG A 24 9.12 12.75 9.27
C ARG A 24 7.75 13.40 9.03
N PRO A 25 7.42 13.77 7.79
CA PRO A 25 6.09 14.28 7.47
C PRO A 25 5.04 13.19 7.70
N ASP A 26 3.88 13.60 8.21
CA ASP A 26 2.74 12.69 8.39
C ASP A 26 2.15 12.29 7.02
N LEU A 27 2.03 10.99 6.79
CA LEU A 27 1.49 10.40 5.56
C LEU A 27 0.06 9.87 5.76
N SER A 28 -0.59 10.18 6.89
CA SER A 28 -1.93 9.69 7.23
C SER A 28 -2.98 9.99 6.14
N THR A 29 -3.01 11.22 5.62
CA THR A 29 -3.91 11.64 4.53
C THR A 29 -3.69 10.83 3.25
N PHE A 30 -2.44 10.56 2.90
CA PHE A 30 -2.10 9.74 1.74
C PHE A 30 -2.55 8.29 1.93
N PHE A 31 -2.35 7.71 3.12
CA PHE A 31 -2.78 6.35 3.38
C PHE A 31 -4.31 6.20 3.48
N ALA A 32 -5.01 7.20 3.99
CA ALA A 32 -6.47 7.23 4.01
C ALA A 32 -7.03 7.24 2.58
N THR A 33 -6.56 8.14 1.73
CA THR A 33 -6.99 8.18 0.32
C THR A 33 -6.61 6.91 -0.44
N LEU A 34 -5.43 6.34 -0.19
CA LEU A 34 -5.05 5.05 -0.79
C LEU A 34 -6.00 3.93 -0.39
N SER A 35 -6.47 3.88 0.85
CA SER A 35 -7.38 2.83 1.31
C SER A 35 -8.71 2.82 0.53
N GLU A 36 -9.21 4.00 0.16
CA GLU A 36 -10.45 4.16 -0.62
C GLU A 36 -10.26 3.77 -2.10
N ILE A 37 -9.08 4.03 -2.66
CA ILE A 37 -8.76 3.72 -4.06
C ILE A 37 -8.43 2.23 -4.24
N THR A 38 -7.68 1.65 -3.30
CA THR A 38 -7.26 0.24 -3.40
C THR A 38 -8.45 -0.69 -3.26
N PRO A 39 -8.67 -1.62 -4.21
CA PRO A 39 -9.78 -2.56 -4.10
C PRO A 39 -9.57 -3.45 -2.87
N ASN A 40 -10.41 -3.25 -1.84
CA ASN A 40 -10.47 -4.14 -0.70
C ASN A 40 -11.28 -5.39 -1.09
N PRO A 41 -10.70 -6.61 -1.04
CA PRO A 41 -11.45 -7.84 -1.34
C PRO A 41 -12.54 -8.15 -0.30
N ALA A 42 -12.49 -7.55 0.90
CA ALA A 42 -13.45 -7.78 1.98
C ALA A 42 -14.71 -6.90 1.88
N GLU A 43 -14.65 -5.76 1.16
CA GLU A 43 -15.81 -4.89 0.96
C GLU A 43 -16.37 -5.09 -0.45
N ALA A 44 -17.58 -5.65 -0.53
CA ALA A 44 -18.28 -5.78 -1.79
C ALA A 44 -18.58 -4.38 -2.35
N ARG A 45 -17.85 -3.97 -3.40
CA ARG A 45 -18.20 -2.78 -4.19
C ARG A 45 -19.66 -2.89 -4.61
N THR A 46 -20.42 -1.80 -4.48
CA THR A 46 -21.82 -1.72 -4.93
C THR A 46 -21.99 -2.06 -6.41
N ARG A 47 -20.91 -2.00 -7.20
CA ARG A 47 -20.83 -2.49 -8.59
C ARG A 47 -19.55 -3.30 -8.79
N GLU A 48 -19.70 -4.52 -9.30
CA GLU A 48 -18.62 -5.52 -9.53
C GLU A 48 -17.49 -5.03 -10.46
N HIS A 49 -17.74 -4.00 -11.28
CA HIS A 49 -16.79 -3.43 -12.24
C HIS A 49 -16.55 -1.93 -12.06
N ALA A 50 -16.92 -1.35 -10.91
CA ALA A 50 -16.62 0.05 -10.65
C ALA A 50 -15.11 0.25 -10.47
N VAL A 51 -14.56 1.22 -11.19
CA VAL A 51 -13.17 1.70 -11.08
C VAL A 51 -13.15 2.92 -10.14
N PRO A 52 -12.08 3.17 -9.36
CA PRO A 52 -11.98 4.35 -8.51
C PRO A 52 -12.24 5.64 -9.30
N VAL A 53 -12.82 6.65 -8.65
CA VAL A 53 -13.05 7.94 -9.32
C VAL A 53 -11.68 8.55 -9.65
N PRO A 54 -11.45 9.01 -10.89
CA PRO A 54 -10.15 9.58 -11.27
C PRO A 54 -9.70 10.73 -10.35
N GLY A 55 -10.66 11.50 -9.80
CA GLY A 55 -10.38 12.57 -8.84
C GLY A 55 -9.75 12.09 -7.53
N ASP A 56 -10.17 10.93 -7.02
CA ASP A 56 -9.64 10.35 -5.78
C ASP A 56 -8.20 9.88 -6.01
N VAL A 57 -7.96 9.24 -7.16
CA VAL A 57 -6.61 8.84 -7.60
C VAL A 57 -5.71 10.07 -7.72
N SER A 58 -6.15 11.12 -8.41
CA SER A 58 -5.41 12.38 -8.51
C SER A 58 -5.15 13.02 -7.14
N ALA A 59 -6.09 12.92 -6.20
CA ALA A 59 -5.93 13.45 -4.83
C ALA A 59 -4.81 12.72 -4.07
N ALA A 60 -4.70 11.39 -4.21
CA ALA A 60 -3.61 10.63 -3.62
C ALA A 60 -2.24 11.10 -4.18
N PHE A 61 -2.11 11.26 -5.50
CA PHE A 61 -0.87 11.76 -6.12
C PHE A 61 -0.52 13.20 -5.68
N ARG A 62 -1.52 14.09 -5.57
CA ARG A 62 -1.31 15.46 -5.09
C ARG A 62 -0.90 15.51 -3.62
N SER A 63 -1.54 14.70 -2.76
CA SER A 63 -1.18 14.63 -1.34
C SER A 63 0.28 14.19 -1.14
N LEU A 64 0.77 13.26 -1.95
CA LEU A 64 2.16 12.83 -1.90
C LEU A 64 3.12 13.92 -2.44
N ALA A 65 2.72 14.64 -3.49
CA ALA A 65 3.48 15.76 -4.02
C ALA A 65 3.61 16.92 -3.00
N GLU A 66 2.54 17.20 -2.25
CA GLU A 66 2.56 18.20 -1.16
C GLU A 66 3.55 17.82 -0.05
N VAL A 67 3.65 16.53 0.28
CA VAL A 67 4.65 16.04 1.25
C VAL A 67 6.07 16.26 0.74
N PHE A 68 6.34 15.97 -0.53
CA PHE A 68 7.66 16.23 -1.11
C PHE A 68 7.99 17.72 -1.19
N ASP A 69 7.00 18.58 -1.45
CA ASP A 69 7.20 20.03 -1.42
C ASP A 69 7.52 20.53 0.00
N TYR A 70 6.90 19.94 1.03
CA TYR A 70 7.26 20.21 2.43
C TYR A 70 8.72 19.83 2.74
N ILE A 71 9.14 18.61 2.35
CA ILE A 71 10.52 18.14 2.55
C ILE A 71 11.51 19.07 1.83
N ARG A 72 11.19 19.48 0.60
CA ARG A 72 12.02 20.41 -0.18
C ARG A 72 12.20 21.75 0.52
N ARG A 73 11.12 22.34 1.04
CA ARG A 73 11.16 23.62 1.78
C ARG A 73 11.97 23.50 3.07
N GLU A 74 11.82 22.40 3.80
CA GLU A 74 12.59 22.16 5.02
C GLU A 74 14.09 22.06 4.71
N HIS A 75 14.45 21.38 3.62
CA HIS A 75 15.82 21.26 3.14
C HIS A 75 16.41 22.63 2.74
N ASP A 76 15.62 23.48 2.06
CA ASP A 76 16.04 24.84 1.69
C ASP A 76 16.18 25.78 2.91
N ILE A 77 15.33 25.64 3.94
CA ILE A 77 15.40 26.43 5.18
C ILE A 77 16.59 26.00 6.05
N GLY A 78 16.90 24.70 6.11
CA GLY A 78 18.08 24.18 6.81
C GLY A 78 19.41 24.60 6.19
N ALA A 79 19.44 24.79 4.87
CA ALA A 79 20.62 25.23 4.11
C ALA A 79 20.96 26.72 4.29
N ALA A 80 19.99 27.57 4.66
CA ALA A 80 20.23 29.01 4.87
C ALA A 80 21.05 29.31 6.15
N GLY A 81 21.20 28.35 7.06
CA GLY A 81 21.94 28.50 8.33
C GLY A 81 23.33 27.86 8.37
N ALA A 82 23.68 27.00 7.43
CA ALA A 82 24.97 26.32 7.36
C ALA A 82 25.50 26.40 5.92
N GLY A 83 26.55 27.19 5.70
CA GLY A 83 27.21 27.35 4.41
C GLY A 83 27.91 26.07 3.92
N GLY A 84 27.12 25.09 3.48
CA GLY A 84 27.57 23.81 2.96
C GLY A 84 27.41 23.72 1.45
N ASP A 85 28.51 23.39 0.79
CA ASP A 85 28.70 23.34 -0.66
C ASP A 85 27.89 22.23 -1.37
N GLY A 86 27.35 22.55 -2.56
CA GLY A 86 27.18 21.67 -3.74
C GLY A 86 26.27 20.43 -3.69
N GLU A 87 26.25 19.66 -2.61
CA GLU A 87 25.57 18.35 -2.51
C GLU A 87 24.06 18.50 -2.30
N HIS A 88 23.67 19.46 -1.44
CA HIS A 88 22.28 19.82 -1.16
C HIS A 88 21.52 20.36 -2.39
N GLN A 89 22.23 20.85 -3.40
CA GLN A 89 21.60 21.32 -4.65
C GLN A 89 21.08 20.15 -5.51
N HIS A 90 21.76 19.00 -5.47
CA HIS A 90 21.36 17.80 -6.21
C HIS A 90 20.11 17.14 -5.62
N ASP A 91 20.01 17.11 -4.29
CA ASP A 91 18.85 16.53 -3.59
C ASP A 91 17.57 17.35 -3.85
N SER A 92 17.66 18.68 -3.82
CA SER A 92 16.53 19.57 -4.14
C SER A 92 16.08 19.39 -5.60
N ALA A 93 17.03 19.29 -6.55
CA ALA A 93 16.72 19.04 -7.97
C ALA A 93 16.09 17.66 -8.22
N LEU A 94 16.48 16.63 -7.47
CA LEU A 94 15.86 15.30 -7.54
C LEU A 94 14.42 15.34 -7.00
N ILE A 95 14.21 16.01 -5.86
CA ILE A 95 12.87 16.16 -5.27
C ILE A 95 11.96 16.93 -6.22
N ASP A 96 12.45 17.98 -6.89
CA ASP A 96 11.69 18.70 -7.92
C ASP A 96 11.25 17.79 -9.07
N GLN A 97 12.14 16.94 -9.58
CA GLN A 97 11.78 15.94 -10.60
C GLN A 97 10.73 14.94 -10.10
N MET A 98 10.80 14.54 -8.83
CA MET A 98 9.82 13.65 -8.22
C MET A 98 8.44 14.33 -8.08
N ILE A 99 8.40 15.60 -7.66
CA ILE A 99 7.18 16.39 -7.57
C ILE A 99 6.55 16.52 -8.96
N GLU A 100 7.34 16.85 -9.98
CA GLU A 100 6.85 16.99 -11.35
C GLU A 100 6.26 15.67 -11.87
N ALA A 101 6.93 14.55 -11.65
CA ALA A 101 6.43 13.23 -12.03
C ALA A 101 5.11 12.86 -11.33
N LEU A 102 4.95 13.23 -10.06
CA LEU A 102 3.71 13.00 -9.31
C LEU A 102 2.56 13.88 -9.80
N LEU A 103 2.83 15.15 -10.13
CA LEU A 103 1.84 16.06 -10.70
C LEU A 103 1.40 15.62 -12.10
N GLN A 104 2.32 15.16 -12.94
CA GLN A 104 1.99 14.55 -14.24
C GLN A 104 1.13 13.29 -14.07
N GLY A 105 1.43 12.47 -13.06
CA GLY A 105 0.60 11.32 -12.67
C GLY A 105 -0.78 11.72 -12.15
N ALA A 106 -0.91 12.85 -11.47
CA ALA A 106 -2.19 13.39 -11.01
C ALA A 106 -3.06 13.91 -12.17
N ASP A 107 -2.47 14.44 -13.23
CA ASP A 107 -3.18 14.90 -14.43
C ASP A 107 -3.61 13.74 -15.34
N THR A 108 -2.89 12.61 -15.27
CA THR A 108 -3.21 11.37 -15.99
C THR A 108 -3.29 10.18 -15.03
N PRO A 109 -4.30 10.16 -14.13
CA PRO A 109 -4.36 9.16 -13.08
C PRO A 109 -4.49 7.75 -13.69
N PRO A 110 -3.69 6.77 -13.21
CA PRO A 110 -3.83 5.39 -13.64
C PRO A 110 -5.23 4.88 -13.26
N ARG A 111 -5.82 4.07 -14.15
CA ARG A 111 -7.18 3.55 -13.96
C ARG A 111 -7.28 2.60 -12.76
N GLU A 112 -6.25 1.80 -12.51
CA GLU A 112 -6.22 0.85 -11.41
C GLU A 112 -4.84 0.87 -10.76
N VAL A 113 -4.80 0.70 -9.45
CA VAL A 113 -3.54 0.51 -8.72
C VAL A 113 -3.12 -0.94 -8.93
N GLU A 114 -1.97 -1.16 -9.57
CA GLU A 114 -1.44 -2.49 -9.89
C GLU A 114 -0.92 -3.27 -8.67
N GLY A 115 -1.02 -2.66 -7.49
CA GLY A 115 -0.53 -3.23 -6.25
C GLY A 115 -1.31 -4.43 -5.73
N VAL A 116 -0.72 -5.06 -4.71
CA VAL A 116 -1.32 -6.19 -4.00
C VAL A 116 -2.22 -5.70 -2.86
N SER A 117 -3.17 -6.57 -2.45
CA SER A 117 -4.06 -6.28 -1.33
C SER A 117 -3.28 -6.22 0.00
N GLU A 118 -3.87 -5.56 0.99
CA GLU A 118 -3.32 -5.50 2.34
C GLU A 118 -3.23 -6.89 3.00
N GLU A 119 -4.19 -7.77 2.71
CA GLU A 119 -4.19 -9.15 3.15
C GLU A 119 -2.95 -9.90 2.67
N PHE A 120 -2.52 -9.67 1.43
CA PHE A 120 -1.29 -10.27 0.91
C PHE A 120 -0.08 -9.84 1.73
N CYS A 121 0.05 -8.55 2.03
CA CYS A 121 1.12 -8.01 2.88
C CYS A 121 1.07 -8.61 4.29
N ALA A 122 -0.12 -8.83 4.85
CA ALA A 122 -0.30 -9.44 6.16
C ALA A 122 0.15 -10.92 6.19
N THR A 123 -0.03 -11.65 5.08
CA THR A 123 0.34 -13.07 4.94
C THR A 123 1.84 -13.30 4.68
N LEU A 124 2.63 -12.23 4.50
CA LEU A 124 4.07 -12.36 4.26
C LEU A 124 4.78 -13.01 5.46
N ASP A 125 5.80 -13.79 5.14
CA ASP A 125 6.55 -14.57 6.12
C ASP A 125 7.35 -13.66 7.06
N ARG A 126 7.17 -13.88 8.37
CA ARG A 126 7.76 -13.06 9.43
C ARG A 126 9.09 -13.65 9.84
N VAL A 127 10.13 -12.81 9.83
CA VAL A 127 11.48 -13.22 10.21
C VAL A 127 11.71 -12.87 11.67
N PRO A 128 11.98 -13.84 12.56
CA PRO A 128 12.18 -13.56 13.97
C PRO A 128 13.51 -12.83 14.19
N ARG A 129 13.54 -11.92 15.16
CA ARG A 129 14.74 -11.14 15.53
C ARG A 129 15.98 -12.02 15.75
N SER A 130 15.81 -13.22 16.31
CA SER A 130 16.90 -14.17 16.58
C SER A 130 17.61 -14.70 15.34
N SER A 131 16.97 -14.61 14.17
CA SER A 131 17.55 -15.06 12.88
C SER A 131 18.22 -13.93 12.10
N LEU A 132 18.03 -12.68 12.54
CA LEU A 132 18.60 -11.48 11.92
C LEU A 132 20.04 -11.27 12.39
N LYS A 133 20.88 -10.73 11.50
CA LYS A 133 22.26 -10.35 11.79
C LYS A 133 22.35 -8.83 11.91
N GLU A 134 23.26 -8.33 12.73
CA GLU A 134 23.54 -6.89 12.90
C GLU A 134 23.97 -6.20 11.60
N SER A 135 24.53 -6.94 10.64
CA SER A 135 24.94 -6.40 9.35
C SER A 135 23.79 -6.22 8.36
N GLN A 136 22.55 -6.58 8.71
CA GLN A 136 21.42 -6.50 7.79
C GLN A 136 20.58 -5.25 8.05
N SER A 137 20.32 -4.52 6.97
CA SER A 137 19.52 -3.31 6.95
C SER A 137 18.42 -3.40 5.89
N CYS A 138 17.37 -2.61 6.08
CA CYS A 138 16.27 -2.50 5.14
C CYS A 138 16.73 -1.78 3.87
N PRO A 139 16.62 -2.38 2.67
CA PRO A 139 17.04 -1.72 1.42
C PRO A 139 16.23 -0.49 1.03
N ILE A 140 15.09 -0.23 1.69
CA ILE A 140 14.19 0.89 1.37
C ILE A 140 14.58 2.12 2.20
N CYS A 141 14.71 1.97 3.52
CA CYS A 141 15.06 3.09 4.42
C CYS A 141 16.53 3.10 4.84
N SER A 142 17.32 2.09 4.46
CA SER A 142 18.73 1.88 4.84
C SER A 142 18.99 1.73 6.34
N ASN A 143 17.96 1.65 7.19
CA ASN A 143 18.11 1.47 8.62
C ASN A 143 18.44 0.00 8.97
N PRO A 144 19.37 -0.26 9.92
CA PRO A 144 19.61 -1.59 10.45
C PRO A 144 18.37 -2.18 11.12
N PHE A 145 18.09 -3.46 10.89
CA PHE A 145 16.89 -4.10 11.48
C PHE A 145 16.95 -4.22 13.00
N LEU A 146 18.15 -4.28 13.59
CA LEU A 146 18.29 -4.50 15.04
C LEU A 146 18.27 -3.22 15.88
N ASP A 147 18.24 -2.05 15.22
CA ASP A 147 18.17 -0.74 15.88
C ASP A 147 16.80 -0.48 16.51
N ASP A 148 15.74 -1.05 15.93
CA ASP A 148 14.39 -1.03 16.51
C ASP A 148 14.29 -2.10 17.63
N PRO A 149 13.73 -1.79 18.82
CA PRO A 149 13.41 -2.79 19.83
C PRO A 149 12.43 -3.88 19.34
N TYR A 150 11.49 -3.54 18.44
CA TYR A 150 10.44 -4.45 17.93
C TYR A 150 10.43 -4.54 16.40
N PRO A 151 11.49 -5.09 15.78
CA PRO A 151 11.63 -5.03 14.34
C PRO A 151 10.64 -5.98 13.64
N LEU A 152 9.80 -5.41 12.78
CA LEU A 152 8.81 -6.13 11.99
C LEU A 152 9.37 -6.47 10.60
N VAL A 153 10.31 -7.41 10.55
CA VAL A 153 10.94 -7.83 9.29
C VAL A 153 10.11 -8.90 8.59
N VAL A 154 9.91 -8.71 7.29
CA VAL A 154 9.24 -9.67 6.41
C VAL A 154 10.17 -10.14 5.29
N ARG A 155 9.92 -11.37 4.85
CA ARG A 155 10.58 -11.97 3.70
C ARG A 155 9.62 -12.07 2.52
N LEU A 156 10.04 -11.51 1.38
CA LEU A 156 9.25 -11.65 0.15
C LEU A 156 9.42 -13.05 -0.45
N PRO A 157 8.36 -13.61 -1.08
CA PRO A 157 8.40 -14.95 -1.64
C PRO A 157 9.19 -15.08 -2.95
N CYS A 158 9.78 -13.99 -3.46
CA CYS A 158 10.60 -14.02 -4.67
C CYS A 158 12.00 -14.61 -4.43
N HIS A 159 12.67 -14.23 -3.33
CA HIS A 159 14.01 -14.73 -3.02
C HIS A 159 14.26 -14.72 -1.50
N PRO A 160 14.99 -15.72 -0.94
CA PRO A 160 15.22 -15.82 0.51
C PRO A 160 16.00 -14.64 1.12
N THR A 161 16.73 -13.87 0.31
CA THR A 161 17.52 -12.70 0.77
C THR A 161 16.74 -11.40 0.73
N HIS A 162 15.51 -11.40 0.21
CA HIS A 162 14.69 -10.19 0.07
C HIS A 162 13.93 -9.93 1.36
N LEU A 163 14.62 -9.22 2.26
CA LEU A 163 14.18 -8.86 3.60
C LEU A 163 13.92 -7.36 3.66
N PHE A 164 12.80 -6.98 4.27
CA PHE A 164 12.39 -5.59 4.41
C PHE A 164 11.62 -5.41 5.71
N ASP A 165 11.58 -4.18 6.21
CA ASP A 165 10.61 -3.81 7.23
C ASP A 165 9.21 -3.80 6.64
N LEU A 166 8.24 -4.34 7.39
CA LEU A 166 6.84 -4.38 6.99
C LEU A 166 6.33 -2.98 6.63
N GLU A 167 6.68 -1.98 7.43
CA GLU A 167 6.23 -0.60 7.23
C GLU A 167 6.80 0.03 5.96
N CYS A 168 8.01 -0.38 5.55
CA CYS A 168 8.64 0.13 4.34
C CYS A 168 8.13 -0.58 3.08
N VAL A 169 7.92 -1.89 3.15
CA VAL A 169 7.55 -2.69 1.97
C VAL A 169 6.05 -2.67 1.69
N THR A 170 5.21 -2.49 2.71
CA THR A 170 3.74 -2.49 2.53
C THR A 170 3.27 -1.37 1.62
N PRO A 171 3.68 -0.10 1.78
CA PRO A 171 3.31 0.97 0.86
C PRO A 171 3.77 0.70 -0.57
N TRP A 172 4.99 0.19 -0.74
CA TRP A 172 5.55 -0.13 -2.05
C TRP A 172 4.74 -1.20 -2.78
N LEU A 173 4.44 -2.31 -2.09
CA LEU A 173 3.67 -3.41 -2.64
C LEU A 173 2.22 -3.02 -2.95
N ARG A 174 1.60 -2.18 -2.12
CA ARG A 174 0.24 -1.67 -2.37
C ARG A 174 0.14 -0.74 -3.57
N LEU A 175 1.24 -0.08 -3.95
CA LEU A 175 1.26 0.83 -5.11
C LEU A 175 1.67 0.14 -6.39
N ARG A 176 2.74 -0.65 -6.35
CA ARG A 176 3.39 -1.23 -7.54
C ARG A 176 3.23 -2.73 -7.66
N GLY A 177 2.98 -3.44 -6.56
CA GLY A 177 2.85 -4.90 -6.56
C GLY A 177 4.14 -5.66 -6.91
N THR A 178 5.29 -4.97 -6.99
CA THR A 178 6.57 -5.54 -7.42
C THR A 178 7.59 -5.54 -6.31
N CYS A 179 8.57 -6.45 -6.35
CA CYS A 179 9.70 -6.42 -5.42
C CYS A 179 10.63 -5.22 -5.72
N PRO A 180 11.07 -4.44 -4.71
CA PRO A 180 12.03 -3.34 -4.89
C PRO A 180 13.39 -3.77 -5.45
N LEU A 181 13.82 -5.02 -5.21
CA LEU A 181 15.15 -5.51 -5.59
C LEU A 181 15.15 -6.23 -6.95
N ASP A 182 14.24 -7.18 -7.17
CA ASP A 182 14.24 -8.02 -8.38
C ASP A 182 13.11 -7.72 -9.37
N ARG A 183 12.21 -6.76 -9.03
CA ARG A 183 11.04 -6.37 -9.83
C ARG A 183 10.07 -7.51 -10.14
N THR A 184 10.12 -8.62 -9.39
CA THR A 184 9.12 -9.69 -9.49
C THR A 184 7.75 -9.14 -9.17
N ASP A 185 6.81 -9.30 -10.10
CA ASP A 185 5.43 -8.84 -9.97
C ASP A 185 4.57 -9.87 -9.22
N PHE A 186 4.14 -9.51 -8.01
CA PHE A 186 3.21 -10.26 -7.20
C PHE A 186 1.75 -9.89 -7.51
N GLY A 187 1.49 -8.66 -7.93
CA GLY A 187 0.16 -8.18 -8.34
C GLY A 187 -0.38 -8.98 -9.52
N LYS A 188 0.42 -9.19 -10.56
CA LYS A 188 0.06 -10.03 -11.70
C LYS A 188 -0.25 -11.47 -11.29
N LYS A 189 0.58 -12.08 -10.44
CA LYS A 189 0.36 -13.45 -9.95
C LYS A 189 -0.93 -13.58 -9.15
N GLN A 190 -1.27 -12.57 -8.35
CA GLN A 190 -2.51 -12.55 -7.57
C GLN A 190 -3.74 -12.42 -8.50
N ARG A 191 -3.70 -11.49 -9.45
CA ARG A 191 -4.78 -11.27 -10.44
C ARG A 191 -5.03 -12.50 -11.30
N GLU A 192 -3.97 -13.21 -11.71
CA GLU A 192 -4.08 -14.47 -12.47
C GLU A 192 -4.77 -15.57 -11.65
N LYS A 193 -4.38 -15.74 -10.38
CA LYS A 193 -5.01 -16.70 -9.46
C LYS A 193 -6.49 -16.37 -9.22
N ASP A 194 -6.82 -15.11 -9.01
CA ASP A 194 -8.21 -14.70 -8.77
C ASP A 194 -9.07 -14.83 -10.03
N ALA A 195 -8.51 -14.55 -11.21
CA ALA A 195 -9.19 -14.82 -12.48
C ALA A 195 -9.46 -16.32 -12.68
N GLU A 196 -8.52 -17.19 -12.32
CA GLU A 196 -8.71 -18.64 -12.39
C GLU A 196 -9.77 -19.14 -11.39
N ARG A 197 -9.75 -18.64 -10.16
CA ARG A 197 -10.79 -18.92 -9.15
C ARG A 197 -12.18 -18.50 -9.63
N ARG A 198 -12.29 -17.32 -10.27
CA ARG A 198 -13.56 -16.83 -10.83
C ARG A 198 -14.06 -17.72 -11.96
N LYS A 199 -13.18 -18.10 -12.89
CA LYS A 199 -13.53 -19.05 -13.98
C LYS A 199 -13.97 -20.41 -13.43
N GLN A 200 -13.32 -20.92 -12.39
CA GLN A 200 -13.75 -22.17 -11.74
C GLN A 200 -15.10 -22.03 -11.05
N ALA A 201 -15.36 -20.92 -10.36
CA ALA A 201 -16.64 -20.66 -9.71
C ALA A 201 -17.78 -20.54 -10.73
N GLU A 202 -17.55 -19.86 -11.85
CA GLU A 202 -18.51 -19.74 -12.95
C GLU A 202 -18.82 -21.11 -13.58
N LYS A 203 -17.79 -21.93 -13.84
CA LYS A 203 -17.99 -23.31 -14.31
C LYS A 203 -18.80 -24.15 -13.33
N ARG A 204 -18.52 -24.06 -12.02
CA ARG A 204 -19.29 -24.77 -10.98
C ARG A 204 -20.74 -24.29 -10.93
N ARG A 205 -20.98 -22.98 -11.05
CA ARG A 205 -22.32 -22.41 -11.08
C ARG A 205 -23.09 -22.82 -12.34
N ALA A 206 -22.44 -22.85 -13.50
CA ALA A 206 -23.04 -23.32 -14.75
C ALA A 206 -23.38 -24.82 -14.69
N ALA A 207 -22.51 -25.63 -14.08
CA ALA A 207 -22.78 -27.06 -13.88
C ALA A 207 -23.97 -27.31 -12.95
N LEU A 208 -24.18 -26.49 -11.91
CA LEU A 208 -25.35 -26.58 -11.02
C LEU A 208 -26.65 -26.04 -11.66
N ALA A 209 -26.56 -25.21 -12.70
CA ALA A 209 -27.70 -24.61 -13.38
C ALA A 209 -28.13 -25.38 -14.64
N ALA A 210 -27.38 -26.43 -15.03
CA ALA A 210 -27.79 -27.31 -16.10
C ALA A 210 -28.99 -28.15 -15.62
N PRO A 211 -30.14 -28.16 -16.35
CA PRO A 211 -31.25 -29.04 -16.02
C PRO A 211 -30.78 -30.50 -16.09
N GLU A 212 -31.25 -31.34 -15.18
CA GLU A 212 -30.96 -32.78 -15.22
C GLU A 212 -31.31 -33.31 -16.62
N PRO A 213 -30.46 -34.17 -17.22
CA PRO A 213 -30.84 -34.85 -18.44
C PRO A 213 -32.13 -35.62 -18.12
N ASN A 214 -33.22 -35.24 -18.78
CA ASN A 214 -34.48 -35.95 -18.68
C ASN A 214 -34.27 -37.31 -19.38
N ASP A 215 -33.80 -38.29 -18.64
CA ASP A 215 -33.85 -39.69 -19.03
C ASP A 215 -35.30 -40.19 -18.80
N GLU A 216 -36.25 -39.61 -19.53
CA GLU A 216 -37.59 -40.20 -19.70
C GLU A 216 -37.64 -40.76 -21.12
N GLU A 217 -37.15 -42.00 -21.18
CA GLU A 217 -37.52 -43.08 -22.09
C GLU A 217 -38.67 -42.75 -23.05
N ASP A 218 -38.34 -42.72 -24.34
CA ASP A 218 -39.28 -42.85 -25.46
C ASP A 218 -39.85 -44.29 -25.51
N GLU A 219 -40.50 -44.77 -24.44
CA GLU A 219 -41.13 -46.09 -24.39
C GLU A 219 -42.66 -46.01 -24.57
N GLU A 220 -43.08 -46.42 -25.76
CA GLU A 220 -44.20 -47.35 -25.95
C GLU A 220 -45.61 -46.82 -25.61
N TRP A 221 -46.14 -45.97 -26.49
CA TRP A 221 -47.59 -45.72 -26.60
C TRP A 221 -48.19 -46.20 -27.93
N ASP A 222 -47.73 -47.35 -28.43
CA ASP A 222 -48.20 -47.93 -29.70
C ASP A 222 -48.78 -49.34 -29.46
N GLY A 223 -49.95 -49.44 -28.79
CA GLY A 223 -50.52 -50.77 -28.53
C GLY A 223 -51.82 -50.91 -27.73
N MET A 224 -52.72 -49.91 -27.63
CA MET A 224 -53.97 -50.06 -26.86
C MET A 224 -55.28 -49.80 -27.63
N TYR A 225 -55.25 -49.78 -28.97
CA TYR A 225 -56.45 -49.81 -29.81
C TYR A 225 -56.28 -50.75 -31.01
N ALA A 226 -56.42 -52.05 -30.77
CA ALA A 226 -56.71 -53.07 -31.79
C ALA A 226 -57.62 -54.15 -31.20
#